data_AF-A0A949BM83-F1
#
_entry.id   AF-A0A949BM83-F1
#
_cell.length_a   1.000
_cell.length_b   1.000
_cell.length_c   1.000
_cell.angle_alpha   90.00
_cell.angle_beta   90.00
_cell.angle_gamma   90.00
#
_symmetry.space_group_name_H-M   'P 1'
#
loop_
_entity.id
_entity.type
_entity.pdbx_description
1 polymer ?
#
loop_
_entity_poly.entity_id
_entity_poly.type
_entity_poly.pdbx_seq_one_letter_code
_entity_poly.pdbx_strand_id
1 'polypeptide(L)'
;MIFQKISLRLLVLVLSVMLVSVAVVGCGQSQLNPSASEDPGAPQEPQGEHHHEGLVEWSAMYDLEAGTYDLVFQESEGDPSIMVVFLDARDYNAEGDDLVAQHTAEHLMEAVPAMVSPGTEIQVVDGAAYNLALEPAGTTYKLQVPESASFIVMTEHFAWEFDMQIVNEAGTAVESYNAVEYAEPHSH
;
A
#
# COMPACT_ATOMS: atom_id res chain seq x y z
N MET A 1 -29.76 32.38 -25.40
CA MET A 1 -29.57 31.81 -26.75
C MET A 1 -28.07 31.82 -27.00
N ILE A 2 -27.32 30.71 -26.96
CA ILE A 2 -27.38 29.54 -27.86
C ILE A 2 -26.77 28.33 -27.12
N PHE A 3 -27.50 27.21 -27.07
CA PHE A 3 -26.99 25.88 -26.76
C PHE A 3 -26.98 25.08 -28.08
N GLN A 4 -25.84 24.55 -28.49
CA GLN A 4 -25.64 23.58 -29.59
C GLN A 4 -24.38 22.79 -29.23
N LYS A 5 -24.24 21.48 -29.33
CA LYS A 5 -25.05 20.39 -29.86
C LYS A 5 -24.52 19.11 -29.19
N ILE A 6 -25.37 18.38 -28.48
CA ILE A 6 -25.07 17.02 -28.04
C ILE A 6 -25.23 16.10 -29.26
N SER A 7 -24.17 15.40 -29.65
CA SER A 7 -24.21 14.46 -30.77
C SER A 7 -24.81 13.13 -30.31
N LEU A 8 -26.12 13.02 -30.52
CA LEU A 8 -26.99 11.86 -30.37
C LEU A 8 -26.74 10.82 -31.47
N ARG A 9 -25.54 10.24 -31.52
CA ARG A 9 -25.24 9.11 -32.43
C ARG A 9 -24.47 8.04 -31.66
N LEU A 10 -25.05 6.84 -31.65
CA LEU A 10 -24.53 5.58 -31.12
C LEU A 10 -24.80 5.23 -29.65
N LEU A 11 -25.92 5.76 -29.12
CA LEU A 11 -26.89 4.88 -28.48
C LEU A 11 -27.39 3.91 -29.58
N VAL A 12 -27.45 2.60 -29.33
CA VAL A 12 -27.77 1.50 -30.29
C VAL A 12 -26.53 0.83 -30.90
N LEU A 13 -25.84 0.03 -30.08
CA LEU A 13 -25.22 -1.21 -30.53
C LEU A 13 -25.30 -2.26 -29.41
N VAL A 14 -26.43 -2.99 -29.39
CA VAL A 14 -26.52 -4.44 -29.14
C VAL A 14 -25.92 -4.90 -27.79
N LEU A 15 -26.65 -4.97 -26.67
CA LEU A 15 -27.74 -5.91 -26.35
C LEU A 15 -27.75 -7.22 -27.16
N SER A 16 -26.77 -8.10 -26.95
CA SER A 16 -26.75 -9.56 -27.22
C SER A 16 -25.42 -10.07 -26.66
N VAL A 17 -25.33 -10.86 -25.60
CA VAL A 17 -25.45 -12.33 -25.64
C VAL A 17 -25.92 -12.82 -24.28
N MET A 18 -27.08 -13.47 -24.31
CA MET A 18 -27.62 -14.32 -23.26
C MET A 18 -26.82 -15.63 -23.14
N LEU A 19 -26.77 -16.14 -21.91
CA LEU A 19 -26.81 -17.56 -21.52
C LEU A 19 -25.73 -18.49 -22.08
N VAL A 20 -24.76 -18.82 -21.23
CA VAL A 20 -24.31 -20.21 -21.06
C VAL A 20 -24.29 -20.55 -19.58
N SER A 21 -25.32 -21.26 -19.14
CA SER A 21 -25.37 -21.96 -17.87
C SER A 21 -24.73 -23.34 -18.05
N VAL A 22 -23.65 -23.64 -17.35
CA VAL A 22 -23.31 -25.02 -17.00
C VAL A 22 -22.96 -25.05 -15.52
N ALA A 23 -23.92 -25.52 -14.73
CA ALA A 23 -23.68 -26.02 -13.40
C ALA A 23 -22.90 -27.33 -13.52
N VAL A 24 -21.77 -27.44 -12.81
CA VAL A 24 -21.25 -28.73 -12.38
C VAL A 24 -21.24 -28.72 -10.85
N VAL A 25 -22.29 -29.33 -10.32
CA VAL A 25 -22.37 -29.82 -8.94
C VAL A 25 -21.35 -30.95 -8.81
N GLY A 26 -20.29 -30.69 -8.05
CA GLY A 26 -19.32 -31.69 -7.63
C GLY A 26 -19.37 -31.89 -6.13
N CYS A 27 -20.43 -32.53 -5.62
CA CYS A 27 -20.46 -33.05 -4.25
C CYS A 27 -19.60 -34.32 -4.21
N GLY A 28 -18.31 -34.17 -3.90
CA GLY A 28 -17.42 -35.27 -3.56
C GLY A 28 -17.36 -35.45 -2.04
N GLN A 29 -18.31 -36.19 -1.47
CA GLN A 29 -18.19 -36.75 -0.12
C GLN A 29 -17.16 -37.88 -0.14
N SER A 30 -15.96 -37.64 0.41
CA SER A 30 -15.07 -38.72 0.85
C SER A 30 -15.11 -38.81 2.37
N GLN A 31 -15.90 -39.78 2.80
CA GLN A 31 -15.74 -40.63 3.98
C GLN A 31 -15.10 -40.02 5.24
N LEU A 32 -15.97 -39.74 6.21
CA LEU A 32 -15.67 -39.97 7.61
C LEU A 32 -15.32 -41.46 7.80
N ASN A 33 -14.16 -41.75 8.37
CA ASN A 33 -14.00 -42.93 9.20
C ASN A 33 -13.29 -42.52 10.50
N PRO A 34 -13.83 -42.91 11.67
CA PRO A 34 -13.32 -42.50 12.96
C PRO A 34 -12.22 -43.47 13.41
N SER A 35 -11.14 -42.95 13.98
CA SER A 35 -10.45 -43.69 15.03
C SER A 35 -9.57 -42.75 15.82
N ALA A 36 -9.88 -42.68 17.11
CA ALA A 36 -9.12 -42.02 18.13
C ALA A 36 -7.68 -42.55 18.21
N SER A 37 -6.75 -41.62 18.35
CA SER A 37 -5.61 -41.76 19.25
C SER A 37 -5.27 -40.36 19.73
N GLU A 38 -5.86 -39.98 20.85
CA GLU A 38 -5.33 -38.90 21.68
C GLU A 38 -3.93 -39.34 22.11
N ASP A 39 -2.91 -38.64 21.61
CA ASP A 39 -1.54 -38.72 22.10
C ASP A 39 -1.30 -37.51 23.03
N PRO A 40 -1.41 -37.66 24.36
CA PRO A 40 -1.12 -36.60 25.30
C PRO A 40 0.38 -36.62 25.59
N GLY A 41 1.20 -36.18 24.63
CA GLY A 41 2.64 -36.41 24.77
C GLY A 41 3.60 -35.61 23.92
N ALA A 42 3.14 -34.82 22.94
CA ALA A 42 4.05 -33.91 22.26
C ALA A 42 4.30 -32.69 23.16
N PRO A 43 5.56 -32.39 23.54
CA PRO A 43 5.88 -31.05 24.03
C PRO A 43 5.40 -30.09 22.94
N GLN A 44 4.52 -29.16 23.31
CA GLN A 44 4.38 -27.95 22.53
C GLN A 44 5.77 -27.31 22.56
N GLU A 45 6.52 -27.48 21.46
CA GLU A 45 7.62 -26.58 21.11
C GLU A 45 7.08 -25.18 21.42
N PRO A 46 7.74 -24.37 22.26
CA PRO A 46 7.33 -22.99 22.43
C PRO A 46 7.26 -22.44 21.02
N GLN A 47 6.07 -21.98 20.59
CA GLN A 47 5.99 -21.17 19.41
C GLN A 47 6.87 -19.98 19.72
N GLY A 48 8.11 -20.04 19.23
CA GLY A 48 9.00 -18.91 19.26
C GLY A 48 8.18 -17.81 18.63
N GLU A 49 7.97 -16.75 19.40
CA GLU A 49 7.69 -15.45 18.82
C GLU A 49 8.84 -15.22 17.84
N HIS A 50 8.61 -15.61 16.59
CA HIS A 50 9.40 -15.14 15.49
C HIS A 50 9.10 -13.65 15.51
N HIS A 51 9.94 -12.89 16.20
CA HIS A 51 10.13 -11.48 15.94
C HIS A 51 10.60 -11.42 14.49
N HIS A 52 9.66 -11.54 13.56
CA HIS A 52 9.83 -10.98 12.24
C HIS A 52 9.98 -9.50 12.52
N GLU A 53 11.22 -9.01 12.42
CA GLU A 53 11.43 -7.58 12.19
C GLU A 53 10.51 -7.23 11.03
N GLY A 54 9.49 -6.43 11.31
CA GLY A 54 8.45 -6.09 10.35
C GLY A 54 9.06 -5.33 9.18
N LEU A 55 8.48 -5.47 7.99
CA LEU A 55 8.96 -4.73 6.82
C LEU A 55 8.76 -3.23 6.96
N VAL A 56 7.86 -2.77 7.82
CA VAL A 56 7.56 -1.35 8.02
C VAL A 56 8.36 -0.82 9.20
N GLU A 57 9.18 0.21 8.95
CA GLU A 57 9.99 0.84 9.98
C GLU A 57 9.44 2.20 10.41
N TRP A 58 8.71 2.88 9.53
CA TRP A 58 8.18 4.21 9.80
C TRP A 58 6.80 4.44 9.20
N SER A 59 5.99 5.25 9.88
CA SER A 59 4.76 5.82 9.34
C SER A 59 4.54 7.26 9.77
N ALA A 60 3.74 8.00 9.00
CA ALA A 60 3.12 9.25 9.44
C ALA A 60 1.84 9.54 8.67
N MET A 61 1.03 10.45 9.19
CA MET A 61 -0.18 10.93 8.54
C MET A 61 0.07 12.21 7.75
N TYR A 62 -0.60 12.32 6.59
CA TYR A 62 -0.59 13.49 5.73
C TYR A 62 -2.01 13.84 5.29
N ASP A 63 -2.37 15.11 5.38
CA ASP A 63 -3.59 15.62 4.74
C ASP A 63 -3.24 16.07 3.32
N LEU A 64 -3.67 15.31 2.31
CA LEU A 64 -3.40 15.58 0.91
C LEU A 64 -4.69 16.04 0.21
N GLU A 65 -4.61 17.16 -0.49
CA GLU A 65 -5.68 17.62 -1.38
C GLU A 65 -5.57 16.94 -2.75
N ALA A 66 -6.67 16.82 -3.48
CA ALA A 66 -6.63 16.35 -4.87
C ALA A 66 -5.73 17.29 -5.70
N GLY A 67 -4.68 16.74 -6.32
CA GLY A 67 -3.64 17.54 -6.94
C GLY A 67 -2.38 16.75 -7.24
N THR A 68 -1.33 17.49 -7.62
CA THR A 68 -0.01 16.93 -7.91
C THR A 68 0.98 17.34 -6.84
N TYR A 69 1.80 16.38 -6.41
CA TYR A 69 2.88 16.56 -5.44
C TYR A 69 4.16 15.97 -5.99
N ASP A 70 5.28 16.40 -5.46
CA ASP A 70 6.57 15.72 -5.61
C ASP A 70 6.85 14.95 -4.32
N LEU A 71 7.11 13.64 -4.44
CA LEU A 71 7.68 12.81 -3.38
C LEU A 71 9.19 12.78 -3.57
N VAL A 72 9.88 13.41 -2.63
CA VAL A 72 11.31 13.68 -2.70
C VAL A 72 12.04 12.80 -1.70
N PHE A 73 13.09 12.14 -2.19
CA PHE A 73 14.11 11.47 -1.41
C PHE A 73 15.44 12.18 -1.72
N GLN A 74 16.15 12.64 -0.71
CA GLN A 74 17.50 13.17 -0.84
C GLN A 74 18.51 12.01 -0.95
N GLU A 75 19.77 12.23 -0.55
CA GLU A 75 20.84 11.25 -0.68
C GLU A 75 20.45 9.90 -0.07
N SER A 76 20.63 8.81 -0.84
CA SER A 76 20.46 7.45 -0.35
C SER A 76 21.85 6.82 -0.19
N GLU A 77 22.30 6.70 1.06
CA GLU A 77 23.58 6.06 1.38
C GLU A 77 23.37 4.56 1.63
N GLY A 78 23.25 3.77 0.56
CA GLY A 78 23.30 2.30 0.65
C GLY A 78 22.09 1.59 0.07
N ASP A 79 20.89 2.13 0.28
CA ASP A 79 19.65 1.51 -0.19
C ASP A 79 19.28 1.98 -1.61
N PRO A 80 19.24 1.05 -2.59
CA PRO A 80 18.93 1.38 -3.98
C PRO A 80 17.43 1.53 -4.24
N SER A 81 16.58 1.28 -3.25
CA SER A 81 15.13 1.39 -3.35
C SER A 81 14.48 1.53 -1.98
N ILE A 82 13.23 1.99 -1.96
CA ILE A 82 12.38 2.01 -0.78
C ILE A 82 10.95 1.60 -1.14
N MET A 83 10.31 0.76 -0.34
CA MET A 83 8.88 0.53 -0.47
C MET A 83 8.06 1.57 0.30
N VAL A 84 7.02 2.11 -0.35
CA VAL A 84 6.08 3.10 0.21
C VAL A 84 4.65 2.62 0.03
N VAL A 85 3.85 2.71 1.08
CA VAL A 85 2.41 2.39 1.07
C VAL A 85 1.59 3.63 1.42
N PHE A 86 0.45 3.80 0.75
CA PHE A 86 -0.56 4.79 1.09
C PHE A 86 -1.84 4.09 1.52
N LEU A 87 -2.30 4.37 2.73
CA LEU A 87 -3.58 3.88 3.27
C LEU A 87 -4.49 5.07 3.57
N ASP A 88 -5.77 4.98 3.24
CA ASP A 88 -6.76 5.99 3.60
C ASP A 88 -7.03 5.95 5.11
N ALA A 89 -6.70 7.03 5.82
CA ALA A 89 -6.84 7.08 7.27
C ALA A 89 -8.31 6.94 7.75
N ARG A 90 -9.29 7.14 6.86
CA ARG A 90 -10.70 6.93 7.19
C ARG A 90 -11.01 5.47 7.52
N ASP A 91 -10.23 4.53 7.00
CA ASP A 91 -10.41 3.09 7.21
C ASP A 91 -9.69 2.57 8.47
N TYR A 92 -8.90 3.42 9.14
CA TYR A 92 -8.05 3.08 10.29
C TYR A 92 -8.19 4.10 11.42
N ASN A 93 -9.41 4.31 11.93
CA ASN A 93 -9.74 5.37 12.89
C ASN A 93 -10.19 4.88 14.28
N ALA A 94 -10.22 3.57 14.51
CA ALA A 94 -10.58 2.94 15.77
C ALA A 94 -9.35 2.63 16.64
N GLU A 95 -9.58 2.41 17.94
CA GLU A 95 -8.52 2.00 18.86
C GLU A 95 -7.93 0.65 18.41
N GLY A 96 -6.61 0.61 18.24
CA GLY A 96 -5.88 -0.57 17.77
C GLY A 96 -5.69 -0.66 16.26
N ASP A 97 -6.23 0.29 15.48
CA ASP A 97 -6.09 0.28 14.02
C ASP A 97 -4.66 0.55 13.54
N ASP A 98 -3.78 1.14 14.35
CA ASP A 98 -2.37 1.33 13.99
C ASP A 98 -1.67 0.01 13.69
N LEU A 99 -1.95 -1.04 14.47
CA LEU A 99 -1.41 -2.40 14.24
C LEU A 99 -2.03 -3.04 13.00
N VAL A 100 -3.31 -2.76 12.74
CA VAL A 100 -4.01 -3.26 11.54
C VAL A 100 -3.46 -2.59 10.29
N ALA A 101 -3.19 -1.29 10.35
CA ALA A 101 -2.59 -0.52 9.27
C ALA A 101 -1.16 -1.01 8.98
N GLN A 102 -0.34 -1.19 10.02
CA GLN A 102 1.02 -1.75 9.89
C GLN A 102 0.99 -3.12 9.21
N HIS A 103 0.21 -4.06 9.75
CA HIS A 103 0.10 -5.42 9.19
C HIS A 103 -0.47 -5.42 7.76
N THR A 104 -1.36 -4.47 7.43
CA THR A 104 -1.83 -4.29 6.05
C THR A 104 -0.71 -3.84 5.12
N ALA A 105 0.08 -2.84 5.53
CA ALA A 105 1.20 -2.35 4.73
C ALA A 105 2.27 -3.42 4.53
N GLU A 106 2.61 -4.18 5.57
CA GLU A 106 3.54 -5.32 5.49
C GLU A 106 3.08 -6.33 4.43
N HIS A 107 1.81 -6.75 4.45
CA HIS A 107 1.27 -7.65 3.43
C HIS A 107 1.31 -7.07 2.01
N LEU A 108 1.11 -5.76 1.86
CA LEU A 108 1.22 -5.11 0.55
C LEU A 108 2.68 -5.06 0.06
N MET A 109 3.65 -4.89 0.96
CA MET A 109 5.08 -4.92 0.64
C MET A 109 5.60 -6.34 0.37
N GLU A 110 5.11 -7.35 1.09
CA GLU A 110 5.41 -8.77 0.88
C GLU A 110 5.02 -9.27 -0.51
N ALA A 111 4.04 -8.62 -1.15
CA ALA A 111 3.68 -8.89 -2.55
C ALA A 111 4.79 -8.48 -3.55
N VAL A 112 5.85 -7.82 -3.07
CA VAL A 112 7.01 -7.33 -3.82
C VAL A 112 6.56 -6.55 -5.06
N PRO A 113 6.02 -5.32 -4.87
CA PRO A 113 5.52 -4.53 -5.98
C PRO A 113 6.61 -4.31 -7.04
N ALA A 114 6.17 -4.21 -8.29
CA ALA A 114 7.08 -3.95 -9.39
C ALA A 114 7.82 -2.62 -9.16
N MET A 115 9.14 -2.64 -9.41
CA MET A 115 9.98 -1.47 -9.24
C MET A 115 9.55 -0.33 -10.17
N VAL A 116 9.39 0.85 -9.59
CA VAL A 116 9.05 2.10 -10.27
C VAL A 116 10.36 2.85 -10.54
N SER A 117 10.56 3.28 -11.79
CA SER A 117 11.76 4.02 -12.18
C SER A 117 11.68 5.50 -11.77
N PRO A 118 12.81 6.16 -11.45
CA PRO A 118 12.85 7.58 -11.13
C PRO A 118 12.12 8.47 -12.15
N GLY A 119 11.46 9.51 -11.66
CA GLY A 119 10.70 10.45 -12.50
C GLY A 119 9.39 9.91 -13.07
N THR A 120 9.00 8.68 -12.74
CA THR A 120 7.67 8.14 -13.07
C THR A 120 6.59 8.84 -12.24
N GLU A 121 5.44 9.08 -12.85
CA GLU A 121 4.25 9.54 -12.15
C GLU A 121 3.52 8.35 -11.50
N ILE A 122 3.20 8.49 -10.22
CA ILE A 122 2.54 7.51 -9.38
C ILE A 122 1.17 8.07 -9.00
N GLN A 123 0.12 7.30 -9.23
CA GLN A 123 -1.19 7.65 -8.68
C GLN A 123 -1.24 7.22 -7.22
N VAL A 124 -1.62 8.11 -6.30
CA VAL A 124 -1.87 7.72 -4.91
C VAL A 124 -3.18 6.94 -4.87
N VAL A 125 -3.07 5.67 -4.50
CA VAL A 125 -4.17 4.70 -4.46
C VAL A 125 -4.14 4.06 -3.08
N ASP A 126 -5.28 4.10 -2.39
CA ASP A 126 -5.47 3.40 -1.13
C ASP A 126 -5.20 1.89 -1.29
N GLY A 127 -4.45 1.32 -0.34
CA GLY A 127 -4.11 -0.09 -0.34
C GLY A 127 -3.11 -0.50 -1.43
N ALA A 128 -2.28 0.42 -1.91
CA ALA A 128 -1.22 0.13 -2.87
C ALA A 128 0.19 0.34 -2.28
N ALA A 129 1.10 -0.58 -2.59
CA ALA A 129 2.53 -0.47 -2.32
C ALA A 129 3.31 -0.13 -3.59
N TYR A 130 4.34 0.68 -3.44
CA TYR A 130 5.24 1.10 -4.52
C TYR A 130 6.69 0.81 -4.12
N ASN A 131 7.41 0.04 -4.92
CA ASN A 131 8.86 -0.13 -4.77
C ASN A 131 9.54 0.95 -5.61
N LEU A 132 10.09 1.97 -4.98
CA LEU A 132 10.66 3.15 -5.63
C LEU A 132 12.17 2.99 -5.73
N ALA A 133 12.71 2.96 -6.94
CA ALA A 133 14.17 2.97 -7.12
C ALA A 133 14.76 4.32 -6.68
N LEU A 134 15.91 4.30 -6.02
CA LEU A 134 16.59 5.50 -5.53
C LEU A 134 17.93 5.68 -6.25
N GLU A 135 18.20 6.93 -6.64
CA GLU A 135 19.50 7.38 -7.11
C GLU A 135 20.30 7.97 -5.94
N PRO A 136 21.62 7.70 -5.84
CA PRO A 136 22.44 8.15 -4.70
C PRO A 136 22.44 9.67 -4.45
N ALA A 137 22.22 10.47 -5.50
CA ALA A 137 22.21 11.93 -5.41
C ALA A 137 20.83 12.51 -5.04
N GLY A 138 19.83 11.66 -4.81
CA GLY A 138 18.44 12.04 -4.59
C GLY A 138 17.53 11.70 -5.77
N THR A 139 16.27 11.45 -5.45
CA THR A 139 15.22 11.03 -6.38
C THR A 139 13.94 11.80 -6.15
N THR A 140 13.20 12.08 -7.23
CA THR A 140 11.87 12.69 -7.13
C THR A 140 10.87 11.92 -7.98
N TYR A 141 9.72 11.65 -7.38
CA TYR A 141 8.55 11.04 -8.02
C TYR A 141 7.41 12.04 -8.06
N LYS A 142 6.62 12.02 -9.13
CA LYS A 142 5.36 12.80 -9.16
C LYS A 142 4.25 11.96 -8.57
N LEU A 143 3.59 12.47 -7.54
CA LEU A 143 2.39 11.87 -6.98
C LEU A 143 1.16 12.57 -7.56
N GLN A 144 0.24 11.80 -8.10
CA GLN A 144 -1.09 12.25 -8.49
C GLN A 144 -2.10 11.79 -7.45
N VAL A 145 -2.63 12.73 -6.66
CA VAL A 145 -3.67 12.48 -5.67
C VAL A 145 -5.03 12.70 -6.33
N PRO A 146 -5.86 11.66 -6.57
CA PRO A 146 -7.11 11.81 -7.32
C PRO A 146 -8.25 12.40 -6.47
N GLU A 147 -8.22 12.20 -5.14
CA GLU A 147 -9.23 12.65 -4.19
C GLU A 147 -8.55 13.17 -2.93
N SER A 148 -9.06 14.28 -2.37
CA SER A 148 -8.55 14.81 -1.11
C SER A 148 -8.88 13.87 0.05
N ALA A 149 -7.87 13.46 0.81
CA ALA A 149 -8.03 12.60 1.98
C ALA A 149 -6.84 12.74 2.93
N SER A 150 -7.00 12.24 4.16
CA SER A 150 -5.89 11.99 5.07
C SER A 150 -5.34 10.60 4.76
N PHE A 151 -4.04 10.49 4.51
CA PHE A 151 -3.37 9.24 4.23
C PHE A 151 -2.39 8.89 5.35
N ILE A 152 -2.35 7.61 5.73
CA ILE A 152 -1.23 7.04 6.46
C ILE A 152 -0.21 6.62 5.40
N VAL A 153 0.97 7.21 5.46
CA VAL A 153 2.11 6.87 4.61
C VAL A 153 3.03 5.99 5.42
N MET A 154 3.37 4.82 4.92
CA MET A 154 4.27 3.86 5.58
C MET A 154 5.44 3.53 4.68
N THR A 155 6.62 3.34 5.26
CA THR A 155 7.86 3.07 4.53
C THR A 155 8.61 1.86 5.08
N GLU A 156 9.30 1.18 4.17
CA GLU A 156 10.15 0.03 4.51
C GLU A 156 11.32 0.43 5.41
N HIS A 157 11.84 1.63 5.20
CA HIS A 157 12.96 2.22 5.92
C HIS A 157 12.52 3.48 6.68
N PHE A 158 13.38 4.04 7.51
CA PHE A 158 13.07 5.28 8.19
C PHE A 158 13.04 6.47 7.21
N ALA A 159 12.02 7.33 7.33
CA ALA A 159 11.92 8.52 6.47
C ALA A 159 13.13 9.47 6.58
N TRP A 160 13.80 9.52 7.75
CA TRP A 160 14.95 10.38 7.99
C TRP A 160 16.23 9.91 7.30
N GLU A 161 16.32 8.63 6.89
CA GLU A 161 17.48 8.10 6.16
C GLU A 161 17.63 8.73 4.77
N PHE A 162 16.51 9.25 4.23
CA PHE A 162 16.45 9.84 2.90
C PHE A 162 16.02 11.32 2.93
N ASP A 163 15.86 11.96 4.10
CA ASP A 163 15.19 13.27 4.24
C ASP A 163 13.91 13.33 3.38
N MET A 164 13.04 12.33 3.56
CA MET A 164 11.84 12.14 2.75
C MET A 164 10.86 13.30 2.93
N GLN A 165 10.37 13.85 1.83
CA GLN A 165 9.42 14.97 1.84
C GLN A 165 8.31 14.77 0.80
N ILE A 166 7.09 15.18 1.14
CA ILE A 166 6.01 15.40 0.16
C ILE A 166 5.90 16.91 -0.04
N VAL A 167 6.06 17.38 -1.27
CA VAL A 167 6.09 18.79 -1.64
C VAL A 167 4.93 19.09 -2.57
N ASN A 168 4.13 20.11 -2.27
CA ASN A 168 3.00 20.49 -3.12
C ASN A 168 3.45 21.24 -4.39
N GLU A 169 2.53 21.48 -5.33
CA GLU A 169 2.81 22.20 -6.59
C GLU A 169 3.42 23.60 -6.38
N ALA A 170 3.16 24.25 -5.24
CA ALA A 170 3.76 25.54 -4.89
C ALA A 170 5.20 25.43 -4.34
N GLY A 171 5.77 24.23 -4.27
CA GLY A 171 7.10 23.99 -3.72
C GLY A 171 7.15 24.03 -2.18
N THR A 172 6.01 23.88 -1.51
CA THR A 172 5.93 23.88 -0.03
C THR A 172 5.84 22.44 0.46
N ALA A 173 6.70 22.07 1.42
CA ALA A 173 6.62 20.78 2.09
C ALA A 173 5.29 20.66 2.85
N VAL A 174 4.63 19.52 2.69
CA VAL A 174 3.43 19.15 3.43
C VAL A 174 3.86 18.66 4.81
N GLU A 175 3.33 19.27 5.86
CA GLU A 175 3.61 18.84 7.23
C GLU A 175 2.95 17.47 7.50
N SER A 176 3.74 16.54 8.02
CA SER A 176 3.23 15.28 8.55
C SER A 176 2.85 15.41 10.02
N TYR A 177 2.04 14.49 10.50
CA TYR A 177 1.68 14.39 11.92
C TYR A 177 1.56 12.92 12.34
N ASN A 178 1.53 12.67 13.66
CA ASN A 178 1.45 11.33 14.24
C ASN A 178 2.50 10.34 13.69
N ALA A 179 3.76 10.79 13.58
CA ALA A 179 4.82 9.91 13.11
C ALA A 179 5.13 8.81 14.14
N VAL A 180 5.34 7.59 13.67
CA VAL A 180 5.66 6.41 14.48
C VAL A 180 6.86 5.68 13.86
N GLU A 181 7.78 5.26 14.72
CA GLU A 181 8.92 4.41 14.40
C GLU A 181 8.66 3.02 15.00
N TYR A 182 8.69 1.98 14.18
CA TYR A 182 8.34 0.61 14.56
C TYR A 182 9.57 -0.27 14.84
N ALA A 183 10.74 0.13 14.34
CA ALA A 183 12.00 -0.58 14.50
C ALA A 183 13.04 0.26 15.26
N GLU A 184 14.12 -0.39 15.69
CA GLU A 184 15.30 0.30 16.19
C GLU A 184 16.20 0.71 15.01
N PRO A 185 16.80 1.91 15.04
CA PRO A 185 17.73 2.34 14.00
C PRO A 185 18.89 1.36 13.82
N HIS A 186 19.19 1.02 12.58
CA HIS A 186 20.32 0.18 12.20
C HIS A 186 21.03 0.75 10.97
N SER A 187 22.23 0.24 10.70
CA SER A 187 23.02 0.68 9.55
C SER A 187 22.81 -0.26 8.37
N HIS A 188 22.45 0.29 7.21
CA HIS A 188 22.38 -0.39 5.92
C HIS A 188 23.74 -0.44 5.20
#